data_AF-A0A7W8FUY9-F1
#
_entry.id   AF-A0A7W8FUY9-F1
#
_cell.length_a   1.000
_cell.length_b   1.000
_cell.length_c   1.000
_cell.angle_alpha   90.00
_cell.angle_beta   90.00
_cell.angle_gamma   90.00
#
_symmetry.space_group_name_H-M   'P 1'
#
loop_
_entity.id
_entity.type
_entity.pdbx_description
1 polymer ?
#
loop_
_entity_poly.entity_id
_entity_poly.type
_entity_poly.pdbx_seq_one_letter_code
_entity_poly.pdbx_strand_id
1 'polypeptide(L)'
;MMVKQTTKAVQDQLFQLGKDLGFYSLKEYTFKSIINAYAPRYDVVWMLNVQTLNLNSLDHLQLIEGKYLPFAAFELEGSTTSSKNQVGNVGNLQLSPCYYNFMVVNNASAAKENDTYRRGMKIVRSLQRVNGERQLFFLDSSMLKKLPIFTKTTIVPLINRENRLPRKKGSGGEKQSILVAAKLMPKLLLTDLDIAYDRKPDYFKWIYHIDQKFQQIKVPVKSKYLLKQSFTKSPVPLLKGEVKSASDYYYIPEIDVAAGFSIEGGYVQFLHFLAQRIGADVIHFPFLQYLLDIQEETIYFPLLGIEIEISESKHALGGLINLANFQYVGWLVSPGTMKPYVETYKHHLGMQNVHHIEVEEYLV
;
A
#
# COMPACT_ATOMS: atom_id res chain seq x y z
N MET A 1 -22.58 28.68 5.81
CA MET A 1 -21.69 29.24 4.75
C MET A 1 -20.20 29.07 5.06
N MET A 2 -19.72 29.29 6.30
CA MET A 2 -18.30 29.14 6.67
C MET A 2 -17.70 27.72 6.45
N VAL A 3 -18.44 26.66 6.72
CA VAL A 3 -17.91 25.28 6.68
C VAL A 3 -17.51 24.85 5.27
N LYS A 4 -18.38 25.08 4.28
CA LYS A 4 -18.08 24.80 2.86
C LYS A 4 -16.86 25.59 2.38
N GLN A 5 -16.66 26.80 2.89
CA GLN A 5 -15.47 27.60 2.59
C GLN A 5 -14.20 27.01 3.21
N THR A 6 -14.27 26.45 4.42
CA THR A 6 -13.11 25.79 5.06
C THR A 6 -12.70 24.49 4.38
N THR A 7 -13.64 23.62 3.99
CA THR A 7 -13.31 22.38 3.26
C THR A 7 -12.70 22.70 1.90
N LYS A 8 -13.26 23.70 1.20
CA LYS A 8 -12.70 24.19 -0.06
C LYS A 8 -11.28 24.74 0.11
N ALA A 9 -11.00 25.47 1.19
CA ALA A 9 -9.64 25.96 1.45
C ALA A 9 -8.63 24.82 1.67
N VAL A 10 -9.02 23.76 2.39
CA VAL A 10 -8.17 22.57 2.57
C VAL A 10 -7.97 21.83 1.23
N GLN A 11 -9.03 21.72 0.42
CA GLN A 11 -8.97 21.13 -0.92
C GLN A 11 -8.00 21.91 -1.82
N ASP A 12 -8.11 23.24 -1.85
CA ASP A 12 -7.24 24.11 -2.63
C ASP A 12 -5.78 24.03 -2.13
N GLN A 13 -5.58 23.95 -0.81
CA GLN A 13 -4.26 23.77 -0.21
C GLN A 13 -3.62 22.44 -0.61
N LEU A 14 -4.34 21.32 -0.51
CA LEU A 14 -3.84 20.00 -0.90
C LEU A 14 -3.61 19.90 -2.40
N PHE A 15 -4.49 20.52 -3.20
CA PHE A 15 -4.30 20.62 -4.63
C PHE A 15 -2.99 21.33 -4.98
N GLN A 16 -2.75 22.50 -4.38
CA GLN A 16 -1.54 23.29 -4.61
C GLN A 16 -0.30 22.58 -4.08
N LEU A 17 -0.36 21.99 -2.88
CA LEU A 17 0.72 21.19 -2.32
C LEU A 17 1.13 20.06 -3.26
N GLY A 18 0.16 19.32 -3.82
CA GLY A 18 0.45 18.27 -4.80
C GLY A 18 1.26 18.79 -6.00
N LYS A 19 0.90 19.97 -6.53
CA LYS A 19 1.64 20.61 -7.63
C LYS A 19 3.05 21.04 -7.20
N ASP A 20 3.18 21.61 -6.00
CA ASP A 20 4.47 22.06 -5.46
C ASP A 20 5.42 20.88 -5.23
N LEU A 21 4.87 19.73 -4.81
CA LEU A 21 5.57 18.45 -4.67
C LEU A 21 5.87 17.76 -6.01
N GLY A 22 5.42 18.31 -7.14
CA GLY A 22 5.68 17.78 -8.49
C GLY A 22 4.67 16.77 -9.02
N PHE A 23 3.55 16.54 -8.33
CA PHE A 23 2.47 15.67 -8.81
C PHE A 23 1.57 16.37 -9.83
N TYR A 24 0.96 15.58 -10.70
CA TYR A 24 -0.24 16.01 -11.41
C TYR A 24 -1.42 15.92 -10.45
N SER A 25 -1.89 17.08 -10.03
CA SER A 25 -2.91 17.23 -8.99
C SER A 25 -4.24 17.60 -9.63
N LEU A 26 -5.32 16.93 -9.25
CA LEU A 26 -6.68 17.19 -9.73
C LEU A 26 -7.64 17.30 -8.54
N LYS A 27 -8.65 18.16 -8.66
CA LYS A 27 -9.75 18.26 -7.70
C LYS A 27 -10.96 17.53 -8.24
N GLU A 28 -11.77 16.96 -7.34
CA GLU A 28 -13.09 16.43 -7.67
C GLU A 28 -13.05 15.41 -8.82
N TYR A 29 -12.08 14.49 -8.74
CA TYR A 29 -11.71 13.58 -9.83
C TYR A 29 -12.31 12.20 -9.64
N THR A 30 -12.71 11.56 -10.73
CA THR A 30 -13.23 10.19 -10.74
C THR A 30 -12.36 9.34 -11.66
N PHE A 31 -11.82 8.24 -11.12
CA PHE A 31 -11.21 7.21 -11.95
C PHE A 31 -12.31 6.47 -12.69
N LYS A 32 -12.30 6.57 -14.02
CA LYS A 32 -13.26 5.86 -14.86
C LYS A 32 -12.85 4.40 -14.94
N SER A 33 -13.23 3.59 -13.96
CA SER A 33 -12.99 2.15 -13.97
C SER A 33 -14.31 1.39 -13.87
N ILE A 34 -14.59 0.59 -14.91
CA ILE A 34 -15.73 -0.32 -15.10
C ILE A 34 -17.05 0.36 -15.53
N ILE A 35 -17.51 0.01 -16.73
CA ILE A 35 -18.82 0.40 -17.28
C ILE A 35 -19.91 -0.23 -16.40
N ASN A 36 -20.86 0.58 -15.90
CA ASN A 36 -21.98 0.21 -15.03
C ASN A 36 -21.68 0.02 -13.53
N ALA A 37 -20.50 0.43 -13.03
CA ALA A 37 -20.20 0.43 -11.60
C ALA A 37 -20.21 1.85 -11.00
N TYR A 38 -20.44 1.95 -9.69
CA TYR A 38 -20.23 3.20 -8.94
C TYR A 38 -18.74 3.56 -8.96
N ALA A 39 -18.41 4.76 -9.45
CA ALA A 39 -17.05 5.29 -9.44
C ALA A 39 -17.00 6.50 -8.50
N PRO A 40 -16.28 6.42 -7.36
CA PRO A 40 -16.21 7.53 -6.42
C PRO A 40 -15.62 8.79 -7.05
N ARG A 41 -16.03 9.95 -6.55
CA ARG A 41 -15.44 11.24 -6.88
C ARG A 41 -14.64 11.71 -5.68
N TYR A 42 -13.32 11.75 -5.85
CA TYR A 42 -12.36 12.10 -4.80
C TYR A 42 -12.12 13.60 -4.77
N ASP A 43 -12.04 14.19 -3.57
CA ASP A 43 -11.85 15.63 -3.41
C ASP A 43 -10.53 16.13 -4.00
N VAL A 44 -9.43 15.41 -3.77
CA VAL A 44 -8.13 15.67 -4.39
C VAL A 44 -7.47 14.35 -4.75
N VAL A 45 -6.82 14.30 -5.91
CA VAL A 45 -5.99 13.18 -6.35
C VAL A 45 -4.63 13.70 -6.76
N TRP A 46 -3.58 13.03 -6.31
CA TRP A 46 -2.22 13.24 -6.80
C TRP A 46 -1.81 12.04 -7.65
N MET A 47 -1.27 12.31 -8.83
CA MET A 47 -0.73 11.30 -9.73
C MET A 47 0.74 11.58 -9.99
N LEU A 48 1.55 10.52 -9.92
CA LEU A 48 2.98 10.59 -10.14
C LEU A 48 3.27 10.48 -11.64
N ASN A 49 4.10 11.38 -12.17
CA ASN A 49 4.60 11.24 -13.54
C ASN A 49 5.64 10.12 -13.57
N VAL A 50 5.35 9.05 -14.30
CA VAL A 50 6.19 7.84 -14.40
C VAL A 50 6.76 7.64 -15.82
N GLN A 51 6.78 8.68 -16.65
CA GLN A 51 7.30 8.58 -18.04
C GLN A 51 8.74 8.08 -18.09
N THR A 52 9.54 8.41 -17.08
CA THR A 52 10.95 8.00 -17.00
C THR A 52 11.14 6.52 -16.70
N LEU A 53 10.07 5.78 -16.38
CA LEU A 53 10.15 4.37 -16.00
C LEU A 53 9.91 3.40 -17.17
N ASN A 54 9.56 3.90 -18.37
CA ASN A 54 9.34 3.08 -19.57
C ASN A 54 8.30 1.94 -19.38
N LEU A 55 7.17 2.25 -18.73
CA LEU A 55 6.16 1.26 -18.31
C LEU A 55 5.25 0.74 -19.43
N ASN A 56 5.46 1.17 -20.67
CA ASN A 56 4.60 0.80 -21.81
C ASN A 56 4.61 -0.71 -22.13
N SER A 57 5.63 -1.44 -21.67
CA SER A 57 5.74 -2.89 -21.84
C SER A 57 4.95 -3.70 -20.79
N LEU A 58 4.39 -3.05 -19.77
CA LEU A 58 3.67 -3.71 -18.69
C LEU A 58 2.17 -3.74 -18.98
N ASP A 59 1.67 -4.93 -19.28
CA ASP A 59 0.25 -5.20 -19.46
C ASP A 59 -0.55 -4.90 -18.17
N HIS A 60 -1.81 -4.49 -18.35
CA HIS A 60 -2.77 -4.24 -17.26
C HIS A 60 -2.46 -3.09 -16.27
N LEU A 61 -1.35 -2.36 -16.45
CA LEU A 61 -1.10 -1.14 -15.67
C LEU A 61 -1.95 0.02 -16.21
N GLN A 62 -2.85 0.56 -15.37
CA GLN A 62 -3.73 1.66 -15.76
C GLN A 62 -3.07 3.02 -15.53
N LEU A 63 -2.36 3.53 -16.55
CA LEU A 63 -1.81 4.88 -16.55
C LEU A 63 -2.84 5.90 -17.08
N ILE A 64 -3.03 6.99 -16.34
CA ILE A 64 -3.86 8.12 -16.78
C ILE A 64 -3.05 8.93 -17.81
N GLU A 65 -3.69 9.23 -18.94
CA GLU A 65 -3.04 9.88 -20.11
C GLU A 65 -1.76 9.15 -20.59
N GLY A 66 -1.63 7.85 -20.30
CA GLY A 66 -0.46 7.04 -20.66
C GLY A 66 0.83 7.39 -19.91
N LYS A 67 0.78 8.22 -18.87
CA LYS A 67 1.99 8.67 -18.16
C LYS A 67 1.86 8.90 -16.65
N TYR A 68 0.63 9.01 -16.14
CA TYR A 68 0.39 9.33 -14.75
C TYR A 68 -0.09 8.10 -13.99
N LEU A 69 0.66 7.72 -12.95
CA LEU A 69 0.29 6.65 -12.03
C LEU A 69 -0.57 7.23 -10.89
N PRO A 70 -1.79 6.71 -10.64
CA PRO A 70 -2.57 7.08 -9.45
C PRO A 70 -1.77 6.82 -8.17
N PHE A 71 -1.49 7.89 -7.41
CA PHE A 71 -0.50 7.83 -6.34
C PHE A 71 -1.12 8.07 -4.96
N ALA A 72 -1.82 9.18 -4.78
CA ALA A 72 -2.54 9.50 -3.55
C ALA A 72 -3.97 10.00 -3.80
N ALA A 73 -4.92 9.60 -2.96
CA ALA A 73 -6.29 10.12 -2.97
C ALA A 73 -6.67 10.71 -1.61
N PHE A 74 -7.46 11.79 -1.65
CA PHE A 74 -7.91 12.53 -0.48
C PHE A 74 -9.44 12.63 -0.47
N GLU A 75 -10.03 12.34 0.68
CA GLU A 75 -11.43 12.66 1.01
C GLU A 75 -11.44 13.64 2.18
N LEU A 76 -12.20 14.73 2.03
CA LEU A 76 -12.26 15.87 2.92
C LEU A 76 -13.66 16.00 3.51
N GLU A 77 -13.76 15.76 4.80
CA GLU A 77 -15.04 15.90 5.49
C GLU A 77 -15.12 17.25 6.20
N GLY A 78 -16.20 17.99 5.90
CA GLY A 78 -16.53 19.25 6.56
C GLY A 78 -16.99 19.05 8.02
N SER A 79 -17.61 20.09 8.58
CA SER A 79 -18.03 20.05 9.98
C SER A 79 -19.34 19.29 10.22
N THR A 80 -19.37 18.50 11.30
CA THR A 80 -20.55 17.77 11.80
C THR A 80 -21.04 16.69 10.83
N THR A 81 -20.16 15.74 10.54
CA THR A 81 -20.47 14.54 9.76
C THR A 81 -21.05 13.41 10.61
N SER A 82 -21.85 12.55 9.99
CA SER A 82 -22.31 11.31 10.62
C SER A 82 -21.21 10.24 10.56
N SER A 83 -21.23 9.26 11.48
CA SER A 83 -20.32 8.11 11.39
C SER A 83 -20.48 7.36 10.07
N LYS A 84 -21.70 7.31 9.51
CA LYS A 84 -21.98 6.61 8.24
C LYS A 84 -21.30 7.30 7.05
N ASN A 85 -21.26 8.63 7.03
CA ASN A 85 -20.56 9.38 5.99
C ASN A 85 -19.05 9.12 6.07
N GLN A 86 -18.46 9.18 7.28
CA GLN A 86 -17.04 8.87 7.46
C GLN A 86 -16.69 7.44 7.04
N VAL A 87 -17.54 6.45 7.37
CA VAL A 87 -17.39 5.08 6.88
C VAL A 87 -17.49 5.02 5.34
N GLY A 88 -18.41 5.76 4.74
CA GLY A 88 -18.55 5.89 3.29
C GLY A 88 -17.28 6.43 2.62
N ASN A 89 -16.69 7.51 3.16
CA ASN A 89 -15.46 8.08 2.62
C ASN A 89 -14.27 7.12 2.75
N VAL A 90 -14.16 6.38 3.87
CA VAL A 90 -13.16 5.31 4.00
C VAL A 90 -13.39 4.23 2.94
N GLY A 91 -14.64 3.85 2.68
CA GLY A 91 -15.00 2.92 1.60
C GLY A 91 -14.58 3.44 0.21
N ASN A 92 -14.86 4.71 -0.10
CA ASN A 92 -14.43 5.34 -1.35
C ASN A 92 -12.92 5.30 -1.52
N LEU A 93 -12.17 5.65 -0.47
CA LEU A 93 -10.71 5.57 -0.47
C LEU A 93 -10.20 4.14 -0.65
N GLN A 94 -10.88 3.13 -0.09
CA GLN A 94 -10.52 1.72 -0.30
C GLN A 94 -10.77 1.24 -1.74
N LEU A 95 -11.70 1.88 -2.47
CA LEU A 95 -11.95 1.65 -3.89
C LEU A 95 -10.99 2.43 -4.81
N SER A 96 -10.21 3.37 -4.26
CA SER A 96 -9.27 4.17 -5.03
C SER A 96 -8.17 3.29 -5.62
N PRO A 97 -7.79 3.49 -6.91
CA PRO A 97 -6.59 2.88 -7.46
C PRO A 97 -5.31 3.54 -6.93
N CYS A 98 -5.38 4.54 -6.05
CA CYS A 98 -4.19 5.13 -5.44
C CYS A 98 -3.60 4.23 -4.34
N TYR A 99 -2.27 4.19 -4.26
CA TYR A 99 -1.57 3.43 -3.23
C TYR A 99 -1.70 4.05 -1.83
N TYR A 100 -1.65 5.39 -1.75
CA TYR A 100 -1.80 6.13 -0.50
C TYR A 100 -3.17 6.81 -0.41
N ASN A 101 -3.84 6.69 0.73
CA ASN A 101 -5.16 7.25 0.94
C ASN A 101 -5.16 8.15 2.18
N PHE A 102 -5.84 9.28 2.08
CA PHE A 102 -5.89 10.28 3.13
C PHE A 102 -7.32 10.70 3.38
N MET A 103 -7.75 10.58 4.63
CA MET A 103 -9.01 11.16 5.08
C MET A 103 -8.69 12.35 5.96
N VAL A 104 -9.19 13.53 5.58
CA VAL A 104 -8.96 14.76 6.34
C VAL A 104 -10.28 15.29 6.86
N VAL A 105 -10.32 15.66 8.12
CA VAL A 105 -11.50 16.25 8.74
C VAL A 105 -11.22 17.65 9.27
N ASN A 106 -12.26 18.47 9.39
CA ASN A 106 -12.16 19.76 10.10
C ASN A 106 -12.83 19.66 11.47
N ASN A 107 -12.05 19.21 12.46
CA ASN A 107 -12.56 18.98 13.81
C ASN A 107 -12.97 20.27 14.52
N ALA A 108 -12.18 21.33 14.36
CA ALA A 108 -12.41 22.63 15.03
C ALA A 108 -13.71 23.32 14.59
N SER A 109 -14.26 22.94 13.44
CA SER A 109 -15.51 23.50 12.93
C SER A 109 -16.74 22.66 13.31
N ALA A 110 -16.60 21.50 13.96
CA ALA A 110 -17.71 20.62 14.29
C ALA A 110 -18.66 21.25 15.33
N ALA A 111 -19.95 21.28 15.01
CA ALA A 111 -20.97 21.98 15.81
C ALA A 111 -21.27 21.33 17.17
N LYS A 112 -20.79 20.10 17.41
CA LYS A 112 -20.94 19.36 18.67
C LYS A 112 -19.60 18.76 19.09
N GLU A 113 -19.14 19.13 20.28
CA GLU A 113 -18.01 18.55 21.04
C GLU A 113 -16.65 18.44 20.33
N ASN A 114 -16.45 18.98 19.11
CA ASN A 114 -15.21 18.77 18.35
C ASN A 114 -14.81 17.28 18.29
N ASP A 115 -15.78 16.41 17.99
CA ASP A 115 -15.64 14.95 18.08
C ASP A 115 -15.34 14.27 16.73
N THR A 116 -15.29 15.02 15.62
CA THR A 116 -15.15 14.46 14.28
C THR A 116 -13.84 13.70 14.08
N TYR A 117 -12.73 14.21 14.63
CA TYR A 117 -11.42 13.54 14.54
C TYR A 117 -11.38 12.26 15.39
N ARG A 118 -11.76 12.34 16.68
CA ARG A 118 -11.78 11.18 17.58
C ARG A 118 -12.68 10.07 17.05
N ARG A 119 -13.86 10.42 16.54
CA ARG A 119 -14.80 9.48 15.90
C ARG A 119 -14.21 8.83 14.66
N GLY A 120 -13.58 9.62 13.79
CA GLY A 120 -12.94 9.08 12.59
C GLY A 120 -11.79 8.14 12.92
N MET A 121 -10.93 8.47 13.90
CA MET A 121 -9.90 7.54 14.39
C MET A 121 -10.47 6.23 14.95
N LYS A 122 -11.64 6.26 15.62
CA LYS A 122 -12.34 5.02 16.02
C LYS A 122 -12.77 4.22 14.79
N ILE A 123 -13.37 4.87 13.80
CA ILE A 123 -13.83 4.22 12.56
C ILE A 123 -12.65 3.58 11.83
N VAL A 124 -11.56 4.30 11.64
CA VAL A 124 -10.35 3.79 10.97
C VAL A 124 -9.80 2.58 11.69
N ARG A 125 -9.62 2.64 13.02
CA ARG A 125 -9.17 1.47 13.81
C ARG A 125 -10.13 0.30 13.72
N SER A 126 -11.44 0.55 13.78
CA SER A 126 -12.45 -0.50 13.64
C SER A 126 -12.39 -1.15 12.26
N LEU A 127 -12.35 -0.36 11.19
CA LEU A 127 -12.33 -0.86 9.81
C LEU A 127 -11.02 -1.56 9.48
N GLN A 128 -9.87 -1.04 9.92
CA GLN A 128 -8.59 -1.74 9.77
C GLN A 128 -8.60 -3.09 10.50
N ARG A 129 -9.27 -3.17 11.67
CA ARG A 129 -9.41 -4.41 12.42
C ARG A 129 -10.30 -5.44 11.73
N VAL A 130 -11.36 -5.02 11.03
CA VAL A 130 -12.33 -5.95 10.42
C VAL A 130 -12.07 -6.24 8.95
N ASN A 131 -11.54 -5.28 8.20
CA ASN A 131 -11.32 -5.36 6.75
C ASN A 131 -9.83 -5.45 6.36
N GLY A 132 -8.93 -5.43 7.35
CA GLY A 132 -7.48 -5.43 7.13
C GLY A 132 -6.89 -4.03 7.05
N GLU A 133 -5.58 -3.95 7.29
CA GLU A 133 -4.82 -2.71 7.21
C GLU A 133 -4.56 -2.35 5.75
N ARG A 134 -4.92 -1.12 5.36
CA ARG A 134 -4.51 -0.48 4.11
C ARG A 134 -3.85 0.85 4.44
N GLN A 135 -3.06 1.39 3.51
CA GLN A 135 -2.40 2.68 3.64
C GLN A 135 -3.42 3.83 3.60
N LEU A 136 -4.12 4.01 4.72
CA LEU A 136 -5.08 5.08 4.96
C LEU A 136 -4.63 5.88 6.17
N PHE A 137 -4.30 7.16 5.95
CA PHE A 137 -3.93 8.10 6.99
C PHE A 137 -5.12 9.00 7.31
N PHE A 138 -5.39 9.16 8.60
CA PHE A 138 -6.49 9.98 9.06
C PHE A 138 -5.96 11.22 9.77
N LEU A 139 -6.32 12.40 9.25
CA LEU A 139 -5.73 13.68 9.62
C LEU A 139 -6.82 14.67 10.05
N ASP A 140 -6.47 15.56 10.97
CA ASP A 140 -7.22 16.81 11.13
C ASP A 140 -6.60 17.90 10.23
N SER A 141 -7.45 18.76 9.67
CA SER A 141 -7.04 19.90 8.83
C SER A 141 -6.01 20.82 9.49
N SER A 142 -5.97 20.92 10.83
CA SER A 142 -4.94 21.68 11.54
C SER A 142 -3.53 21.10 11.37
N MET A 143 -3.40 19.80 11.12
CA MET A 143 -2.13 19.13 10.84
C MET A 143 -1.55 19.52 9.49
N LEU A 144 -2.38 20.05 8.59
CA LEU A 144 -1.99 20.58 7.29
C LEU A 144 -1.70 22.09 7.33
N LYS A 145 -1.77 22.77 8.47
CA LYS A 145 -1.48 24.21 8.55
C LYS A 145 0.01 24.48 8.67
N LYS A 146 0.47 25.59 8.05
CA LYS A 146 1.86 26.05 8.09
C LYS A 146 2.84 24.97 7.60
N LEU A 147 2.52 24.38 6.45
CA LEU A 147 3.43 23.46 5.78
C LEU A 147 4.71 24.21 5.40
N PRO A 148 5.89 23.62 5.63
CA PRO A 148 7.13 24.17 5.10
C PRO A 148 7.16 24.03 3.57
N ILE A 149 8.13 24.69 2.95
CA ILE A 149 8.43 24.43 1.54
C ILE A 149 9.16 23.09 1.47
N PHE A 150 8.60 22.17 0.70
CA PHE A 150 9.21 20.88 0.41
C PHE A 150 9.95 20.93 -0.92
N THR A 151 10.89 20.01 -1.09
CA THR A 151 11.48 19.73 -2.42
C THR A 151 10.45 19.07 -3.34
N LYS A 152 10.77 18.91 -4.62
CA LYS A 152 9.93 18.08 -5.51
C LYS A 152 10.15 16.61 -5.21
N THR A 153 9.12 15.82 -5.44
CA THR A 153 9.21 14.36 -5.41
C THR A 153 9.94 13.89 -6.65
N THR A 154 10.96 13.07 -6.49
CA THR A 154 11.74 12.49 -7.59
C THR A 154 11.68 10.97 -7.51
N ILE A 155 11.64 10.34 -8.68
CA ILE A 155 11.84 8.90 -8.81
C ILE A 155 13.35 8.69 -8.87
N VAL A 156 13.87 7.87 -7.97
CA VAL A 156 15.30 7.58 -7.90
C VAL A 156 15.64 6.52 -8.94
N PRO A 157 16.50 6.82 -9.94
CA PRO A 157 16.97 5.83 -10.87
C PRO A 157 17.88 4.82 -10.15
N LEU A 158 17.79 3.54 -10.52
CA LEU A 158 18.69 2.53 -9.98
C LEU A 158 20.11 2.77 -10.43
N ILE A 159 21.02 2.82 -9.45
CA ILE A 159 22.47 2.88 -9.64
C ILE A 159 23.01 1.51 -10.16
N ASN A 160 22.24 0.42 -10.09
CA ASN A 160 22.77 -0.93 -10.33
C ASN A 160 21.94 -1.77 -11.31
N ARG A 161 22.08 -1.51 -12.61
CA ARG A 161 21.58 -2.41 -13.68
C ARG A 161 22.31 -3.76 -13.70
N GLU A 162 23.50 -3.84 -13.10
CA GLU A 162 24.40 -5.01 -13.17
C GLU A 162 24.04 -6.15 -12.20
N ASN A 163 23.21 -5.91 -11.18
CA ASN A 163 22.82 -6.92 -10.19
C ASN A 163 21.47 -7.60 -10.49
N ARG A 164 21.01 -7.57 -11.74
CA ARG A 164 19.87 -8.36 -12.24
C ARG A 164 20.27 -9.84 -12.33
N LEU A 165 20.60 -10.43 -11.18
CA LEU A 165 21.08 -11.80 -11.08
C LEU A 165 19.97 -12.76 -11.49
N PRO A 166 20.27 -13.79 -12.31
CA PRO A 166 19.28 -14.79 -12.68
C PRO A 166 18.75 -15.51 -11.43
N ARG A 167 17.45 -15.84 -11.41
CA ARG A 167 16.85 -16.68 -10.37
C ARG A 167 17.61 -18.00 -10.30
N LYS A 168 18.43 -18.19 -9.26
CA LYS A 168 19.31 -19.36 -9.14
C LYS A 168 18.57 -20.62 -8.65
N LYS A 169 17.40 -20.46 -8.03
CA LYS A 169 16.56 -21.54 -7.50
C LYS A 169 15.09 -21.15 -7.62
N GLY A 170 14.24 -22.10 -8.02
CA GLY A 170 12.79 -21.95 -7.89
C GLY A 170 12.37 -22.19 -6.44
N SER A 171 11.32 -21.51 -6.00
CA SER A 171 10.62 -21.84 -4.75
C SER A 171 10.19 -23.32 -4.80
N GLY A 172 10.59 -24.12 -3.81
CA GLY A 172 10.22 -25.55 -3.74
C GLY A 172 10.96 -26.52 -4.69
N GLY A 173 11.95 -26.07 -5.47
CA GLY A 173 12.73 -26.95 -6.36
C GLY A 173 12.12 -27.20 -7.74
N GLU A 174 11.01 -26.54 -8.08
CA GLU A 174 10.42 -26.59 -9.41
C GLU A 174 11.28 -25.83 -10.44
N LYS A 175 11.68 -26.54 -11.51
CA LYS A 175 12.53 -25.97 -12.57
C LYS A 175 11.74 -25.19 -13.62
N GLN A 176 10.44 -25.45 -13.76
CA GLN A 176 9.59 -24.84 -14.79
C GLN A 176 9.24 -23.38 -14.47
N SER A 177 9.06 -23.02 -13.20
CA SER A 177 8.84 -21.62 -12.77
C SER A 177 10.03 -20.71 -13.12
N ILE A 178 11.25 -21.25 -13.13
CA ILE A 178 12.45 -20.53 -13.60
C ILE A 178 12.34 -20.19 -15.10
N LEU A 179 11.83 -21.11 -15.92
CA LEU A 179 11.68 -20.89 -17.37
C LEU A 179 10.63 -19.82 -17.66
N VAL A 180 9.51 -19.86 -16.95
CA VAL A 180 8.46 -18.84 -17.06
C VAL A 180 9.00 -17.47 -16.63
N ALA A 181 9.68 -17.40 -15.49
CA ALA A 181 10.32 -16.16 -15.02
C ALA A 181 11.34 -15.61 -16.03
N ALA A 182 12.14 -16.48 -16.66
CA ALA A 182 13.12 -16.11 -17.67
C ALA A 182 12.46 -15.51 -18.93
N LYS A 183 11.27 -15.98 -19.30
CA LYS A 183 10.50 -15.43 -20.44
C LYS A 183 9.77 -14.13 -20.12
N LEU A 184 9.38 -13.92 -18.86
CA LEU A 184 8.82 -12.65 -18.41
C LEU A 184 9.89 -11.55 -18.30
N MET A 185 11.12 -11.94 -17.96
CA MET A 185 12.21 -11.00 -17.67
C MET A 185 12.48 -10.01 -18.82
N PRO A 186 12.57 -10.39 -20.11
CA PRO A 186 12.71 -9.45 -21.21
C PRO A 186 11.71 -8.29 -21.20
N LYS A 187 10.42 -8.52 -20.89
CA LYS A 187 9.41 -7.45 -20.79
C LYS A 187 9.72 -6.48 -19.66
N LEU A 188 10.14 -6.99 -18.50
CA LEU A 188 10.51 -6.19 -17.33
C LEU A 188 11.82 -5.42 -17.55
N LEU A 189 12.80 -6.02 -18.23
CA LEU A 189 14.10 -5.41 -18.49
C LEU A 189 14.04 -4.18 -19.40
N LEU A 190 12.96 -4.04 -20.19
CA LEU A 190 12.66 -2.84 -20.99
C LEU A 190 12.22 -1.64 -20.14
N THR A 191 11.86 -1.89 -18.87
CA THR A 191 11.52 -0.83 -17.91
C THR A 191 12.75 -0.39 -17.12
N ASP A 192 12.64 0.78 -16.50
CA ASP A 192 13.63 1.28 -15.53
C ASP A 192 13.24 0.96 -14.07
N LEU A 193 12.50 -0.13 -13.86
CA LEU A 193 12.12 -0.62 -12.53
C LEU A 193 13.24 -1.41 -11.84
N ASP A 194 13.17 -1.42 -10.50
CA ASP A 194 13.93 -2.28 -9.58
C ASP A 194 13.30 -3.65 -9.58
N ILE A 195 13.98 -4.61 -10.20
CA ILE A 195 13.49 -5.97 -10.35
C ILE A 195 14.26 -6.87 -9.39
N ALA A 196 13.53 -7.50 -8.47
CA ALA A 196 14.08 -8.41 -7.49
C ALA A 196 13.28 -9.73 -7.47
N TYR A 197 14.00 -10.83 -7.28
CA TYR A 197 13.39 -12.13 -7.01
C TYR A 197 13.14 -12.29 -5.51
N ASP A 198 12.11 -13.05 -5.16
CA ASP A 198 11.77 -13.45 -3.79
C ASP A 198 11.68 -12.25 -2.82
N ARG A 199 11.15 -11.12 -3.31
CA ARG A 199 11.13 -9.86 -2.54
C ARG A 199 10.11 -9.94 -1.41
N LYS A 200 10.53 -9.55 -0.21
CA LYS A 200 9.67 -9.41 0.96
C LYS A 200 9.03 -8.02 1.00
N PRO A 201 7.72 -7.90 1.27
CA PRO A 201 7.07 -6.61 1.45
C PRO A 201 7.62 -5.85 2.67
N ASP A 202 7.89 -4.55 2.50
CA ASP A 202 8.37 -3.67 3.59
C ASP A 202 7.34 -3.49 4.72
N TYR A 203 6.07 -3.80 4.47
CA TYR A 203 5.01 -3.76 5.48
C TYR A 203 5.39 -4.49 6.79
N PHE A 204 6.01 -5.66 6.69
CA PHE A 204 6.38 -6.45 7.87
C PHE A 204 7.54 -5.83 8.66
N LYS A 205 8.41 -5.08 7.99
CA LYS A 205 9.45 -4.24 8.63
C LYS A 205 8.79 -3.16 9.48
N TRP A 206 7.78 -2.49 8.95
CA TRP A 206 7.09 -1.38 9.63
C TRP A 206 6.26 -1.83 10.82
N ILE A 207 5.44 -2.88 10.68
CA ILE A 207 4.62 -3.38 11.78
C ILE A 207 5.49 -3.96 12.91
N TYR A 208 6.57 -4.68 12.54
CA TYR A 208 7.45 -5.25 13.53
C TYR A 208 8.27 -4.18 14.27
N HIS A 209 8.60 -3.05 13.63
CA HIS A 209 9.22 -1.91 14.30
C HIS A 209 8.36 -1.36 15.46
N ILE A 210 7.03 -1.35 15.30
CA ILE A 210 6.13 -1.04 16.41
C ILE A 210 6.21 -2.13 17.48
N ASP A 211 6.11 -3.41 17.09
CA ASP A 211 6.13 -4.52 18.04
C ASP A 211 7.44 -4.62 18.83
N GLN A 212 8.55 -4.20 18.22
CA GLN A 212 9.87 -4.11 18.86
C GLN A 212 9.86 -3.18 20.07
N LYS A 213 9.05 -2.10 20.06
CA LYS A 213 8.91 -1.20 21.21
C LYS A 213 8.36 -1.91 22.44
N PHE A 214 7.58 -2.98 22.25
CA PHE A 214 7.06 -3.78 23.36
C PHE A 214 8.04 -4.83 23.86
N GLN A 215 9.08 -5.21 23.11
CA GLN A 215 9.96 -6.34 23.47
C GLN A 215 10.75 -6.11 24.77
N GLN A 216 10.96 -4.85 25.15
CA GLN A 216 11.67 -4.47 26.37
C GLN A 216 10.77 -4.40 27.60
N ILE A 217 9.44 -4.47 27.44
CA ILE A 217 8.49 -4.33 28.54
C ILE A 217 8.34 -5.66 29.28
N LYS A 218 8.73 -5.68 30.56
CA LYS A 218 8.54 -6.84 31.43
C LYS A 218 7.07 -6.99 31.79
N VAL A 219 6.47 -8.11 31.39
CA VAL A 219 5.06 -8.43 31.65
C VAL A 219 4.87 -9.90 32.05
N PRO A 220 3.72 -10.26 32.68
CA PRO A 220 3.38 -11.66 32.94
C PRO A 220 3.34 -12.52 31.68
N VAL A 221 3.55 -13.83 31.81
CA VAL A 221 3.65 -14.78 30.67
C VAL A 221 2.47 -14.69 29.70
N LYS A 222 1.23 -14.55 30.20
CA LYS A 222 0.05 -14.41 29.32
C LYS A 222 0.09 -13.12 28.50
N SER A 223 0.53 -12.02 29.11
CA SER A 223 0.67 -10.73 28.45
C SER A 223 1.79 -10.71 27.40
N LYS A 224 2.81 -11.58 27.53
CA LYS A 224 3.84 -11.74 26.50
C LYS A 224 3.26 -12.11 25.13
N TYR A 225 2.22 -12.96 25.09
CA TYR A 225 1.55 -13.32 23.84
C TYR A 225 0.74 -12.15 23.26
N LEU A 226 0.05 -11.40 24.13
CA LEU A 226 -0.71 -10.21 23.72
C LEU A 226 0.20 -9.13 23.11
N LEU A 227 1.39 -8.95 23.68
CA LEU A 227 2.41 -8.01 23.23
C LEU A 227 3.36 -8.60 22.17
N LYS A 228 3.05 -9.79 21.63
CA LYS A 228 3.82 -10.47 20.58
C LYS A 228 5.31 -10.63 20.93
N GLN A 229 5.62 -10.87 22.20
CA GLN A 229 6.97 -11.16 22.69
C GLN A 229 7.28 -12.66 22.66
N SER A 230 6.25 -13.50 22.54
CA SER A 230 6.38 -14.95 22.56
C SER A 230 5.32 -15.61 21.69
N PHE A 231 5.62 -16.81 21.20
CA PHE A 231 4.73 -17.63 20.37
C PHE A 231 4.81 -19.10 20.76
N THR A 232 3.85 -19.89 20.31
CA THR A 232 3.85 -21.35 20.47
C THR A 232 4.61 -21.96 19.30
N LYS A 233 5.79 -22.53 19.57
CA LYS A 233 6.65 -23.19 18.57
C LYS A 233 6.14 -24.58 18.20
N SER A 234 5.65 -25.33 19.19
CA SER A 234 4.92 -26.59 18.97
C SER A 234 3.75 -26.65 19.94
N PRO A 235 2.55 -27.03 19.48
CA PRO A 235 1.44 -27.31 20.38
C PRO A 235 1.59 -28.66 21.10
N VAL A 236 2.40 -29.58 20.55
CA VAL A 236 2.60 -30.95 21.09
C VAL A 236 4.08 -31.38 20.95
N PRO A 237 4.85 -31.46 22.06
CA PRO A 237 4.53 -30.91 23.38
C PRO A 237 4.41 -29.37 23.31
N LEU A 238 3.79 -28.75 24.32
CA LEU A 238 3.62 -27.30 24.36
C LEU A 238 4.96 -26.58 24.54
N LEU A 239 5.64 -26.29 23.43
CA LEU A 239 6.92 -25.59 23.38
C LEU A 239 6.71 -24.13 23.01
N LYS A 240 7.39 -23.24 23.74
CA LYS A 240 7.29 -21.79 23.55
C LYS A 240 8.58 -21.25 22.91
N GLY A 241 8.44 -20.25 22.07
CA GLY A 241 9.53 -19.47 21.50
C GLY A 241 9.42 -17.99 21.87
N GLU A 242 10.55 -17.29 21.81
CA GLU A 242 10.61 -15.83 21.93
C GLU A 242 10.68 -15.20 20.55
N VAL A 243 10.02 -14.06 20.36
CA VAL A 243 10.03 -13.31 19.10
C VAL A 243 11.28 -12.43 19.07
N LYS A 244 12.22 -12.72 18.16
CA LYS A 244 13.49 -11.96 18.00
C LYS A 244 13.54 -11.19 16.69
N SER A 245 12.71 -11.59 15.73
CA SER A 245 12.59 -11.02 14.40
C SER A 245 11.15 -11.05 13.92
N ALA A 246 10.83 -10.28 12.88
CA ALA A 246 9.50 -10.28 12.27
C ALA A 246 9.08 -11.69 11.82
N SER A 247 10.00 -12.48 11.25
CA SER A 247 9.75 -13.83 10.75
C SER A 247 9.47 -14.87 11.83
N ASP A 248 9.79 -14.59 13.10
CA ASP A 248 9.44 -15.49 14.21
C ASP A 248 7.93 -15.46 14.51
N TYR A 249 7.26 -14.36 14.17
CA TYR A 249 5.85 -14.12 14.53
C TYR A 249 4.94 -14.00 13.31
N TYR A 250 5.42 -13.37 12.24
CA TYR A 250 4.66 -13.13 11.03
C TYR A 250 5.05 -14.12 9.93
N TYR A 251 4.06 -14.60 9.20
CA TYR A 251 4.29 -15.08 7.85
C TYR A 251 4.64 -13.89 6.96
N ILE A 252 5.83 -13.93 6.35
CA ILE A 252 6.31 -12.92 5.42
C ILE A 252 6.36 -13.57 4.04
N PRO A 253 5.45 -13.21 3.12
CA PRO A 253 5.48 -13.76 1.78
C PRO A 253 6.71 -13.26 1.02
N GLU A 254 7.29 -14.15 0.24
CA GLU A 254 8.33 -13.84 -0.72
C GLU A 254 7.65 -13.83 -2.08
N ILE A 255 7.57 -12.65 -2.72
CA ILE A 255 6.97 -12.52 -4.04
C ILE A 255 8.00 -12.98 -5.08
N ASP A 256 7.64 -13.98 -5.88
CA ASP A 256 8.56 -14.62 -6.84
C ASP A 256 9.34 -13.61 -7.69
N VAL A 257 8.65 -12.63 -8.28
CA VAL A 257 9.27 -11.48 -8.96
C VAL A 257 8.56 -10.19 -8.54
N ALA A 258 9.29 -9.21 -8.05
CA ALA A 258 8.78 -7.87 -7.78
C ALA A 258 9.51 -6.85 -8.64
N ALA A 259 8.76 -5.91 -9.21
CA ALA A 259 9.26 -4.78 -9.97
C ALA A 259 8.67 -3.48 -9.40
N GLY A 260 9.51 -2.55 -8.97
CA GLY A 260 9.07 -1.29 -8.37
C GLY A 260 10.07 -0.16 -8.56
N PHE A 261 9.92 0.92 -7.81
CA PHE A 261 10.85 2.05 -7.88
C PHE A 261 10.88 2.78 -6.56
N SER A 262 11.97 3.47 -6.27
CA SER A 262 12.05 4.31 -5.07
C SER A 262 11.71 5.76 -5.40
N ILE A 263 11.07 6.43 -4.46
CA ILE A 263 10.84 7.88 -4.49
C ILE A 263 11.58 8.55 -3.34
N GLU A 264 11.98 9.80 -3.56
CA GLU A 264 12.64 10.64 -2.55
C GLU A 264 12.10 12.07 -2.60
N GLY A 265 12.61 12.90 -1.69
CA GLY A 265 12.33 14.34 -1.70
C GLY A 265 10.94 14.68 -1.17
N GLY A 266 10.20 15.49 -1.93
CA GLY A 266 9.01 16.20 -1.47
C GLY A 266 7.98 15.36 -0.74
N TYR A 267 7.53 14.26 -1.33
CA TYR A 267 6.51 13.42 -0.73
C TYR A 267 6.99 12.74 0.56
N VAL A 268 8.24 12.28 0.59
CA VAL A 268 8.85 11.67 1.79
C VAL A 268 8.95 12.71 2.91
N GLN A 269 9.41 13.92 2.60
CA GLN A 269 9.46 15.05 3.53
C GLN A 269 8.06 15.42 4.05
N PHE A 270 7.05 15.38 3.19
CA PHE A 270 5.66 15.60 3.59
C PHE A 270 5.15 14.54 4.56
N LEU A 271 5.43 13.25 4.31
CA LEU A 271 5.05 12.17 5.23
C LEU A 271 5.75 12.28 6.58
N HIS A 272 7.04 12.64 6.60
CA HIS A 272 7.77 12.93 7.85
C HIS A 272 7.14 14.06 8.64
N PHE A 273 6.82 15.17 7.96
CA PHE A 273 6.15 16.31 8.58
C PHE A 273 4.79 15.90 9.16
N LEU A 274 4.00 15.11 8.42
CA LEU A 274 2.73 14.58 8.92
C LEU A 274 2.94 13.69 10.14
N ALA A 275 3.90 12.76 10.10
CA ALA A 275 4.19 11.87 11.21
C ALA A 275 4.49 12.64 12.51
N GLN A 276 5.24 13.74 12.40
CA GLN A 276 5.49 14.65 13.53
C GLN A 276 4.23 15.37 14.01
N ARG A 277 3.37 15.84 13.08
CA ARG A 277 2.15 16.61 13.40
C ARG A 277 1.03 15.77 13.99
N ILE A 278 0.92 14.50 13.61
CA ILE A 278 -0.05 13.55 14.17
C ILE A 278 0.27 13.28 15.66
N GLY A 279 1.55 13.35 16.05
CA GLY A 279 1.98 13.13 17.44
C GLY A 279 1.80 11.67 17.85
N ALA A 280 1.34 11.43 19.08
CA ALA A 280 1.25 10.06 19.64
C ALA A 280 0.31 9.12 18.85
N ASP A 281 -0.68 9.67 18.13
CA ASP A 281 -1.59 8.88 17.30
C ASP A 281 -0.87 8.22 16.10
N VAL A 282 0.37 8.62 15.78
CA VAL A 282 1.14 8.08 14.65
C VAL A 282 1.43 6.58 14.81
N ILE A 283 1.37 6.06 16.04
CA ILE A 283 1.47 4.63 16.34
C ILE A 283 0.39 3.78 15.64
N HIS A 284 -0.73 4.39 15.23
CA HIS A 284 -1.78 3.73 14.45
C HIS A 284 -1.45 3.62 12.96
N PHE A 285 -0.34 4.21 12.51
CA PHE A 285 0.12 4.20 11.13
C PHE A 285 1.57 3.68 11.10
N PRO A 286 1.79 2.35 11.10
CA PRO A 286 3.11 1.74 11.24
C PRO A 286 4.17 2.30 10.30
N PHE A 287 3.78 2.56 9.05
CA PHE A 287 4.64 3.18 8.05
C PHE A 287 5.10 4.60 8.45
N LEU A 288 4.20 5.48 8.90
CA LEU A 288 4.57 6.84 9.33
C LEU A 288 5.42 6.81 10.60
N GLN A 289 5.10 5.93 11.55
CA GLN A 289 5.90 5.75 12.76
C GLN A 289 7.31 5.24 12.42
N TYR A 290 7.41 4.32 11.46
CA TYR A 290 8.67 3.78 10.99
C TYR A 290 9.52 4.88 10.33
N LEU A 291 8.93 5.66 9.41
CA LEU A 291 9.61 6.81 8.81
C LEU A 291 10.12 7.76 9.90
N LEU A 292 9.25 8.18 10.82
CA LEU A 292 9.61 9.12 11.89
C LEU A 292 10.83 8.67 12.71
N ASP A 293 10.91 7.39 13.04
CA ASP A 293 11.96 6.85 13.90
C ASP A 293 13.27 6.58 13.15
N ILE A 294 13.19 6.12 11.90
CA ILE A 294 14.37 5.69 11.11
C ILE A 294 14.92 6.81 10.23
N GLN A 295 14.14 7.86 9.98
CA GLN A 295 14.53 8.99 9.13
C GLN A 295 14.89 8.57 7.69
N GLU A 296 14.18 7.58 7.13
CA GLU A 296 14.39 7.19 5.73
C GLU A 296 14.06 8.35 4.77
N GLU A 297 15.00 8.64 3.88
CA GLU A 297 14.86 9.70 2.86
C GLU A 297 14.27 9.18 1.55
N THR A 298 14.24 7.85 1.39
CA THR A 298 13.71 7.17 0.20
C THR A 298 12.67 6.14 0.61
N ILE A 299 11.65 5.95 -0.22
CA ILE A 299 10.56 5.01 0.01
C ILE A 299 10.39 4.15 -1.24
N TYR A 300 10.34 2.84 -1.07
CA TYR A 300 10.07 1.91 -2.17
C TYR A 300 8.57 1.83 -2.48
N PHE A 301 8.23 1.95 -3.76
CA PHE A 301 6.89 1.77 -4.30
C PHE A 301 6.78 0.38 -4.99
N PRO A 302 6.01 -0.57 -4.42
CA PRO A 302 5.88 -1.91 -4.97
C PRO A 302 4.89 -1.93 -6.15
N LEU A 303 5.35 -1.56 -7.35
CA LEU A 303 4.48 -1.36 -8.51
C LEU A 303 3.84 -2.66 -9.03
N LEU A 304 4.65 -3.68 -9.30
CA LEU A 304 4.22 -4.94 -9.88
C LEU A 304 4.81 -6.10 -9.06
N GLY A 305 3.97 -7.05 -8.67
CA GLY A 305 4.43 -8.37 -8.27
C GLY A 305 3.92 -9.46 -9.20
N ILE A 306 4.69 -10.52 -9.31
CA ILE A 306 4.36 -11.70 -10.10
C ILE A 306 4.56 -12.91 -9.21
N GLU A 307 3.53 -13.76 -9.13
CA GLU A 307 3.61 -15.10 -8.53
C GLU A 307 3.45 -16.13 -9.65
N ILE A 308 4.33 -17.13 -9.69
CA ILE A 308 4.37 -18.11 -10.78
C ILE A 308 4.05 -19.49 -10.22
N GLU A 309 2.96 -20.07 -10.72
CA GLU A 309 2.43 -21.35 -10.25
C GLU A 309 2.22 -22.25 -11.45
N ILE A 310 2.92 -23.38 -11.49
CA ILE A 310 2.92 -24.25 -12.68
C ILE A 310 1.77 -25.26 -12.67
N SER A 311 1.15 -25.49 -11.51
CA SER A 311 0.09 -26.46 -11.33
C SER A 311 -1.16 -25.85 -10.72
N GLU A 312 -2.31 -26.47 -11.01
CA GLU A 312 -3.56 -26.14 -10.34
C GLU A 312 -3.46 -26.53 -8.86
N SER A 313 -3.25 -25.54 -8.00
CA SER A 313 -3.01 -25.81 -6.58
C SER A 313 -3.49 -24.67 -5.69
N LYS A 314 -3.66 -24.98 -4.40
CA LYS A 314 -3.97 -23.97 -3.38
C LYS A 314 -2.85 -22.95 -3.18
N HIS A 315 -1.62 -23.26 -3.62
CA HIS A 315 -0.50 -22.32 -3.53
C HIS A 315 -0.75 -21.08 -4.39
N ALA A 316 -1.33 -21.26 -5.59
CA ALA A 316 -1.74 -20.15 -6.44
C ALA A 316 -2.77 -19.21 -5.82
N LEU A 317 -3.67 -19.74 -4.99
CA LEU A 317 -4.61 -18.90 -4.22
C LEU A 317 -3.90 -18.14 -3.09
N GLY A 318 -2.85 -18.72 -2.52
CA GLY A 318 -1.94 -18.01 -1.60
C GLY A 318 -1.21 -16.87 -2.29
N GLY A 319 -0.63 -17.12 -3.46
CA GLY A 319 0.01 -16.10 -4.30
C GLY A 319 -0.95 -14.96 -4.69
N LEU A 320 -2.18 -15.29 -5.06
CA LEU A 320 -3.24 -14.31 -5.32
C LEU A 320 -3.46 -13.35 -4.12
N ILE A 321 -3.56 -13.91 -2.91
CA ILE A 321 -3.74 -13.11 -1.69
C ILE A 321 -2.50 -12.25 -1.40
N ASN A 322 -1.30 -12.79 -1.57
CA ASN A 322 -0.05 -12.06 -1.36
C ASN A 322 0.04 -10.85 -2.30
N LEU A 323 -0.17 -11.07 -3.60
CA LEU A 323 -0.15 -10.01 -4.61
C LEU A 323 -1.19 -8.93 -4.31
N ALA A 324 -2.43 -9.33 -4.01
CA ALA A 324 -3.52 -8.38 -3.79
C ALA A 324 -3.26 -7.41 -2.63
N ASN A 325 -2.55 -7.86 -1.59
CA ASN A 325 -2.33 -7.06 -0.38
C ASN A 325 -1.03 -6.25 -0.39
N PHE A 326 0.00 -6.70 -1.11
CA PHE A 326 1.35 -6.13 -0.98
C PHE A 326 1.88 -5.44 -2.23
N GLN A 327 1.18 -5.52 -3.35
CA GLN A 327 1.60 -4.94 -4.63
C GLN A 327 0.54 -3.97 -5.16
N TYR A 328 0.98 -2.96 -5.90
CA TYR A 328 0.08 -2.02 -6.55
C TYR A 328 -0.72 -2.71 -7.67
N VAL A 329 -0.04 -3.51 -8.50
CA VAL A 329 -0.62 -4.46 -9.47
C VAL A 329 0.02 -5.83 -9.28
N GLY A 330 -0.77 -6.89 -9.44
CA GLY A 330 -0.31 -8.27 -9.36
C GLY A 330 -0.57 -9.05 -10.63
N TRP A 331 0.37 -9.89 -11.04
CA TRP A 331 0.17 -10.91 -12.06
C TRP A 331 0.28 -12.28 -11.41
N LEU A 332 -0.82 -13.01 -11.35
CA LEU A 332 -0.80 -14.43 -11.01
C LEU A 332 -0.63 -15.21 -12.31
N VAL A 333 0.56 -15.75 -12.54
CA VAL A 333 0.86 -16.57 -13.72
C VAL A 333 0.61 -18.03 -13.35
N SER A 334 -0.51 -18.59 -13.81
CA SER A 334 -0.94 -19.95 -13.45
C SER A 334 -1.78 -20.62 -14.54
N PRO A 335 -2.01 -21.94 -14.51
CA PRO A 335 -2.76 -22.64 -15.57
C PRO A 335 -4.11 -22.00 -15.86
N GLY A 336 -4.55 -22.05 -17.11
CA GLY A 336 -5.88 -21.56 -17.50
C GLY A 336 -7.03 -22.18 -16.69
N THR A 337 -6.85 -23.42 -16.21
CA THR A 337 -7.81 -24.10 -15.33
C THR A 337 -8.01 -23.42 -13.97
N MET A 338 -7.06 -22.59 -13.51
CA MET A 338 -7.19 -21.81 -12.26
C MET A 338 -8.20 -20.65 -12.37
N LYS A 339 -8.57 -20.23 -13.58
CA LYS A 339 -9.37 -19.02 -13.81
C LYS A 339 -10.67 -18.94 -13.00
N PRO A 340 -11.52 -19.99 -12.92
CA PRO A 340 -12.74 -19.92 -12.12
C PRO A 340 -12.46 -19.68 -10.63
N TYR A 341 -11.39 -20.27 -10.10
CA TYR A 341 -10.99 -20.10 -8.69
C TYR A 341 -10.47 -18.70 -8.42
N VAL A 342 -9.62 -18.18 -9.32
CA VAL A 342 -9.07 -16.83 -9.22
C VAL A 342 -10.17 -15.79 -9.27
N GLU A 343 -11.08 -15.88 -10.24
CA GLU A 343 -12.21 -14.95 -10.34
C GLU A 343 -13.18 -15.05 -9.16
N THR A 344 -13.38 -16.26 -8.61
CA THR A 344 -14.17 -16.45 -7.37
C THR A 344 -13.55 -15.69 -6.20
N TYR A 345 -12.23 -15.85 -5.97
CA TYR A 345 -11.52 -15.16 -4.89
C TYR A 345 -11.51 -13.65 -5.10
N LYS A 346 -11.23 -13.19 -6.32
CA LYS A 346 -11.23 -11.76 -6.65
C LYS A 346 -12.58 -11.11 -6.42
N HIS A 347 -13.66 -11.77 -6.83
CA HIS A 347 -15.02 -11.29 -6.63
C HIS A 347 -15.39 -11.23 -5.14
N HIS A 348 -15.23 -12.34 -4.41
CA HIS A 348 -15.71 -12.43 -3.03
C HIS A 348 -14.82 -11.72 -2.00
N LEU A 349 -13.53 -11.56 -2.28
CA LEU A 349 -12.56 -10.91 -1.38
C LEU A 349 -12.14 -9.51 -1.86
N GLY A 350 -12.72 -9.01 -2.95
CA GLY A 350 -12.45 -7.66 -3.45
C GLY A 350 -11.02 -7.45 -3.94
N MET A 351 -10.37 -8.46 -4.50
CA MET A 351 -9.00 -8.38 -5.02
C MET A 351 -9.01 -7.85 -6.45
N GLN A 352 -9.01 -6.52 -6.59
CA GLN A 352 -9.21 -5.85 -7.88
C GLN A 352 -7.90 -5.55 -8.62
N ASN A 353 -6.76 -5.61 -7.92
CA ASN A 353 -5.45 -5.26 -8.44
C ASN A 353 -4.66 -6.45 -9.02
N VAL A 354 -5.24 -7.66 -9.07
CA VAL A 354 -4.55 -8.86 -9.56
C VAL A 354 -5.17 -9.38 -10.85
N HIS A 355 -4.31 -9.65 -11.83
CA HIS A 355 -4.66 -10.20 -13.13
C HIS A 355 -4.17 -11.65 -13.22
N HIS A 356 -5.03 -12.53 -13.72
CA HIS A 356 -4.65 -13.91 -14.06
C HIS A 356 -4.04 -13.92 -15.45
N ILE A 357 -2.84 -14.46 -15.56
CA ILE A 357 -2.13 -14.68 -16.82
C ILE A 357 -1.95 -16.20 -16.97
N GLU A 358 -2.32 -16.73 -18.12
CA GLU A 358 -2.25 -18.17 -18.39
C GLU A 358 -0.78 -18.59 -18.59
N VAL A 359 -0.32 -19.55 -17.78
CA VAL A 359 1.10 -19.97 -17.79
C VAL A 359 1.50 -20.65 -19.09
N GLU A 360 0.53 -21.23 -19.79
CA GLU A 360 0.69 -21.90 -21.08
C GLU A 360 1.32 -20.97 -22.13
N GLU A 361 1.05 -19.66 -22.07
CA GLU A 361 1.68 -18.65 -22.93
C GLU A 361 3.21 -18.60 -22.79
N TYR A 362 3.73 -19.08 -21.66
CA TYR A 362 5.15 -19.04 -21.29
C TYR A 362 5.80 -20.42 -21.25
N LEU A 363 5.07 -21.53 -21.47
CA LEU A 363 5.65 -22.87 -21.46
C LEU A 363 5.98 -23.41 -22.87
N VAL A 364 5.62 -22.68 -23.93
CA VAL A 364 5.87 -23.04 -25.35
C VAL A 364 7.32 -22.89 -25.78
#